data_AF-A0A7K0CD87-F1
#
_entry.id   AF-A0A7K0CD87-F1
#
_cell.length_a   1.000
_cell.length_b   1.000
_cell.length_c   1.000
_cell.angle_alpha   90.00
_cell.angle_beta   90.00
_cell.angle_gamma   90.00
#
_symmetry.space_group_name_H-M   'P 1'
#
loop_
_entity.id
_entity.type
_entity.pdbx_description
1 polymer ?
#
loop_
_entity_poly.entity_id
_entity_poly.type
_entity_poly.pdbx_seq_one_letter_code
_entity_poly.pdbx_strand_id
1 'polypeptide(L)'
;MTQTEFGRRCRPDTLRRLPRQKDPRVEIWINPACSKCSSALSLLDAEGAEYTVRYYLEQPPTADELTKVLARLGLEPWDITRLGEPDATDLGIGTWPRDAGHRDRWLEALAGHPALIQRPIITADDGTAVVGRTPEAVRSVLP
;
A
#
# COMPACT_ATOMS: atom_id res chain seq x y z
N MET A 1 25.12 -62.70 16.01
CA MET A 1 24.14 -62.00 15.16
C MET A 1 23.09 -61.39 16.06
N THR A 2 23.20 -60.09 16.36
CA THR A 2 22.07 -59.27 16.86
C THR A 2 22.42 -57.82 16.56
N GLN A 3 21.91 -57.31 15.45
CA GLN A 3 21.85 -55.87 15.16
C GLN A 3 20.65 -55.31 15.93
N THR A 4 20.87 -54.30 16.76
CA THR A 4 19.79 -53.54 17.41
C THR A 4 19.56 -52.29 16.56
N GLU A 5 18.41 -52.24 15.89
CA GLU A 5 18.06 -51.18 14.96
C GLU A 5 17.60 -49.90 15.65
N PHE A 6 18.09 -48.78 15.10
CA PHE A 6 17.66 -47.41 15.34
C PHE A 6 16.23 -47.19 14.79
N GLY A 7 15.26 -46.99 15.67
CA GLY A 7 13.91 -46.54 15.32
C GLY A 7 13.64 -45.13 15.82
N ARG A 8 13.91 -44.12 14.98
CA ARG A 8 13.66 -42.70 15.23
C ARG A 8 12.18 -42.47 15.57
N ARG A 9 11.89 -41.90 16.74
CA ARG A 9 10.55 -41.40 17.06
C ARG A 9 10.21 -40.23 16.13
N CYS A 10 9.11 -40.39 15.42
CA CYS A 10 8.42 -39.33 14.69
C CYS A 10 8.12 -38.15 15.63
N ARG A 11 8.40 -36.93 15.17
CA ARG A 11 7.64 -35.74 15.56
C ARG A 11 7.06 -35.14 14.28
N PRO A 12 5.74 -35.17 14.08
CA PRO A 12 5.15 -34.25 13.13
C PRO A 12 4.98 -32.91 13.86
N ASP A 13 5.93 -31.99 13.70
CA ASP A 13 5.66 -30.57 13.98
C ASP A 13 4.74 -30.04 12.88
N THR A 14 3.48 -30.45 12.96
CA THR A 14 2.39 -29.79 12.25
C THR A 14 1.87 -28.69 13.16
N LEU A 15 2.62 -27.60 13.24
CA LEU A 15 2.03 -26.30 13.55
C LEU A 15 1.07 -25.97 12.40
N ARG A 16 -0.14 -26.54 12.48
CA ARG A 16 -1.29 -26.13 11.71
C ARG A 16 -1.56 -24.69 12.14
N ARG A 17 -0.99 -23.71 11.43
CA ARG A 17 -1.39 -22.30 11.58
C ARG A 17 -2.90 -22.29 11.38
N LEU A 18 -3.63 -22.08 12.46
CA LEU A 18 -5.05 -21.76 12.39
C LEU A 18 -5.17 -20.52 11.49
N PRO A 19 -6.12 -20.47 10.55
CA PRO A 19 -6.33 -19.27 9.75
C PRO A 19 -6.54 -18.11 10.74
N ARG A 20 -5.71 -17.08 10.65
CA ARG A 20 -5.89 -15.87 11.47
C ARG A 20 -7.30 -15.38 11.16
N GLN A 21 -8.15 -15.35 12.17
CA GLN A 21 -9.54 -14.93 12.04
C GLN A 21 -9.54 -13.45 11.65
N LYS A 22 -9.68 -13.22 10.35
CA LYS A 22 -9.95 -11.94 9.69
C LYS A 22 -8.97 -10.84 10.12
N ASP A 23 -7.70 -11.02 9.78
CA ASP A 23 -6.77 -9.89 9.76
C ASP A 23 -7.41 -8.78 8.88
N PRO A 24 -7.38 -7.51 9.31
CA PRO A 24 -7.92 -6.42 8.52
C PRO A 24 -7.30 -6.50 7.13
N ARG A 25 -8.10 -6.55 6.06
CA ARG A 25 -7.53 -6.69 4.72
C ARG A 25 -6.77 -5.40 4.42
N VAL A 26 -5.47 -5.55 4.23
CA VAL A 26 -4.60 -4.45 3.84
C VAL A 26 -4.58 -4.41 2.32
N GLU A 27 -4.89 -3.27 1.71
CA GLU A 27 -4.66 -3.03 0.29
C GLU A 27 -3.45 -2.12 0.13
N ILE A 28 -2.54 -2.48 -0.76
CA ILE A 28 -1.35 -1.69 -1.10
C ILE A 28 -1.34 -1.32 -2.59
N TRP A 29 -1.22 -0.02 -2.86
CA TRP A 29 -1.10 0.55 -4.19
C TRP A 29 0.37 0.65 -4.58
N ILE A 30 0.78 -0.10 -5.60
CA ILE A 30 2.18 -0.15 -6.03
C ILE A 30 2.37 0.11 -7.53
N ASN A 31 3.60 0.48 -7.86
CA ASN A 31 4.16 0.30 -9.20
C ASN A 31 5.30 -0.72 -9.09
N PRO A 32 5.28 -1.84 -9.87
CA PRO A 32 6.30 -2.89 -9.81
C PRO A 32 7.75 -2.40 -9.95
N ALA A 33 7.96 -1.33 -10.72
CA ALA A 33 9.29 -0.77 -10.97
C ALA A 33 9.86 0.05 -9.78
N CYS A 34 9.14 0.14 -8.65
CA CYS A 34 9.52 1.02 -7.54
C CYS A 34 10.17 0.25 -6.38
N SER A 35 11.46 0.51 -6.12
CA SER A 35 12.21 -0.10 -5.02
C SER A 35 11.55 0.09 -3.65
N LYS A 36 10.93 1.24 -3.39
CA LYS A 36 10.20 1.52 -2.13
C LYS A 36 8.96 0.64 -1.98
N CYS A 37 8.27 0.34 -3.08
CA CYS A 37 7.14 -0.58 -3.06
C CYS A 37 7.60 -2.01 -2.76
N SER A 38 8.71 -2.45 -3.36
CA SER A 38 9.31 -3.76 -3.04
C SER A 38 9.71 -3.87 -1.56
N SER A 39 10.33 -2.85 -0.97
CA SER A 39 10.65 -2.85 0.46
C SER A 39 9.40 -2.92 1.35
N ALA A 40 8.31 -2.24 0.98
CA ALA A 40 7.05 -2.29 1.72
C ALA A 40 6.43 -3.70 1.66
N LEU A 41 6.39 -4.33 0.48
CA LEU A 41 5.90 -5.71 0.33
C LEU A 41 6.71 -6.70 1.17
N SER A 42 8.05 -6.65 1.09
CA SER A 42 8.92 -7.52 1.88
C SER A 42 8.70 -7.38 3.38
N LEU A 43 8.39 -6.16 3.84
CA LEU A 43 8.08 -5.90 5.24
C LEU A 43 6.71 -6.48 5.63
N LEU A 44 5.67 -6.29 4.82
CA LEU A 44 4.36 -6.91 5.04
C LEU A 44 4.45 -8.44 5.06
N ASP A 45 5.23 -9.03 4.14
CA ASP A 45 5.49 -10.47 4.09
C ASP A 45 6.22 -10.97 5.35
N ALA A 46 7.25 -10.23 5.80
CA ALA A 46 8.04 -10.59 6.98
C ALA A 46 7.21 -10.60 8.27
N GLU A 47 6.25 -9.68 8.38
CA GLU A 47 5.32 -9.58 9.51
C GLU A 47 4.15 -10.59 9.36
N GLY A 48 4.06 -11.27 8.21
CA GLY A 48 3.04 -12.27 7.90
C GLY A 48 1.63 -11.67 7.82
N ALA A 49 1.54 -10.45 7.29
CA ALA A 49 0.30 -9.73 7.05
C ALA A 49 -0.38 -10.22 5.76
N GLU A 50 -1.70 -10.33 5.77
CA GLU A 50 -2.47 -10.59 4.55
C GLU A 50 -2.78 -9.26 3.84
N TYR A 51 -2.44 -9.15 2.56
CA TYR A 51 -2.70 -7.95 1.78
C TYR A 51 -3.09 -8.23 0.32
N THR A 52 -3.82 -7.30 -0.28
CA THR A 52 -4.10 -7.23 -1.72
C THR A 52 -3.24 -6.17 -2.38
N VAL A 53 -2.75 -6.48 -3.58
CA VAL A 53 -1.94 -5.54 -4.38
C VAL A 53 -2.82 -4.93 -5.46
N ARG A 54 -2.89 -3.60 -5.50
CA ARG A 54 -3.49 -2.85 -6.61
C ARG A 54 -2.39 -2.18 -7.42
N TYR A 55 -2.30 -2.53 -8.70
CA TYR A 55 -1.46 -1.83 -9.67
C TYR A 55 -2.17 -0.55 -10.12
N TYR A 56 -2.03 0.51 -9.34
CA TYR A 56 -2.82 1.73 -9.49
C TYR A 56 -2.62 2.46 -10.84
N LEU A 57 -1.55 2.16 -11.58
CA LEU A 57 -1.37 2.67 -12.95
C LEU A 57 -2.25 1.94 -13.97
N GLU A 58 -2.55 0.67 -13.75
CA GLU A 58 -3.42 -0.14 -14.60
C GLU A 58 -4.88 -0.05 -14.14
N GLN A 59 -5.08 0.11 -12.84
CA GLN A 59 -6.39 0.24 -12.19
C GLN A 59 -6.43 1.56 -11.41
N PRO A 60 -6.48 2.71 -12.11
CA PRO A 60 -6.49 4.02 -11.48
C PRO A 60 -7.64 4.17 -10.48
N PRO A 61 -7.40 4.82 -9.33
CA PRO A 61 -8.48 5.18 -8.43
C PRO A 61 -9.31 6.31 -9.02
N THR A 62 -10.62 6.27 -8.76
CA THR A 62 -11.52 7.37 -9.07
C THR A 62 -11.30 8.55 -8.11
N ALA A 63 -11.77 9.74 -8.48
CA ALA A 63 -11.72 10.92 -7.61
C ALA A 63 -12.45 10.71 -6.27
N ASP A 64 -13.55 9.94 -6.27
CA ASP A 64 -14.29 9.57 -5.06
C ASP A 64 -13.50 8.61 -4.16
N GLU A 65 -12.86 7.59 -4.74
CA GLU A 65 -11.94 6.71 -4.00
C GLU A 65 -10.77 7.50 -3.41
N LEU A 66 -10.15 8.39 -4.18
CA LEU A 66 -9.08 9.25 -3.70
C LEU A 66 -9.55 10.14 -2.55
N THR A 67 -10.75 10.69 -2.64
CA THR A 67 -11.34 11.51 -1.56
C THR A 67 -11.44 10.73 -0.26
N LYS A 68 -11.93 9.48 -0.32
CA LYS A 68 -12.04 8.59 0.84
C LYS A 68 -10.68 8.22 1.43
N VAL A 69 -9.71 7.90 0.57
CA VAL A 69 -8.35 7.56 1.00
C VAL A 69 -7.65 8.75 1.64
N LEU A 70 -7.78 9.94 1.05
CA LEU A 70 -7.21 11.18 1.57
C LEU A 70 -7.82 11.59 2.91
N ALA A 71 -9.12 11.40 3.10
CA ALA A 71 -9.78 11.63 4.38
C ALA A 71 -9.19 10.73 5.49
N ARG A 72 -8.88 9.47 5.17
CA ARG A 72 -8.23 8.53 6.10
C ARG A 72 -6.77 8.88 6.37
N LEU A 73 -6.05 9.36 5.36
CA LEU A 73 -4.67 9.84 5.49
C LEU A 73 -4.56 11.16 6.27
N GLY A 74 -5.64 11.93 6.37
CA GLY A 74 -5.60 13.31 6.89
C GLY A 74 -4.76 14.22 5.99
N LEU A 75 -4.73 13.94 4.68
CA LEU A 75 -3.93 14.66 3.70
C LEU A 75 -4.82 15.29 2.62
N GLU A 76 -4.28 16.31 1.97
CA GLU A 76 -4.88 16.93 0.80
C GLU A 76 -4.32 16.32 -0.49
N PRO A 77 -5.02 16.43 -1.63
CA PRO A 77 -4.55 15.81 -2.87
C PRO A 77 -3.17 16.33 -3.30
N TRP A 78 -2.86 17.60 -3.07
CA TRP A 78 -1.53 18.16 -3.36
C TRP A 78 -0.39 17.60 -2.49
N ASP A 79 -0.68 17.02 -1.32
CA ASP A 79 0.33 16.41 -0.44
C ASP A 79 0.79 15.04 -0.93
N ILE A 80 -0.05 14.39 -1.76
CA ILE A 80 0.23 13.11 -2.39
C ILE A 80 0.59 13.26 -3.87
N THR A 81 0.78 14.47 -4.38
CA THR A 81 1.19 14.69 -5.78
C THR A 81 2.71 14.62 -5.94
N ARG A 82 3.15 13.87 -6.95
CA ARG A 82 4.54 13.77 -7.42
C ARG A 82 4.79 14.83 -8.49
N LEU A 83 5.32 15.98 -8.06
CA LEU A 83 5.65 17.09 -8.98
C LEU A 83 6.86 16.81 -9.89
N GLY A 84 7.58 15.71 -9.69
CA GLY A 84 8.75 15.33 -10.49
C GLY A 84 8.44 14.43 -11.70
N GLU A 85 7.18 14.05 -11.92
CA GLU A 85 6.78 13.24 -13.08
C GLU A 85 6.54 14.14 -14.31
N PRO A 86 6.77 13.66 -15.54
CA PRO A 86 6.57 14.45 -16.76
C PRO A 86 5.17 15.08 -16.86
N ASP A 87 4.13 14.28 -16.59
CA ASP A 87 2.73 14.72 -16.55
C ASP A 87 2.50 15.94 -15.65
N ALA A 88 3.27 16.09 -14.56
CA ALA A 88 3.13 17.21 -13.65
C ALA A 88 3.55 18.53 -14.30
N THR A 89 4.58 18.47 -15.15
CA THR A 89 5.08 19.61 -15.92
C THR A 89 4.12 19.94 -17.06
N ASP A 90 3.65 18.94 -17.79
CA ASP A 90 2.73 19.11 -18.92
C ASP A 90 1.39 19.73 -18.50
N LEU A 91 0.87 19.35 -17.34
CA LEU A 91 -0.36 19.91 -16.77
C LEU A 91 -0.15 21.25 -16.04
N GLY A 92 1.10 21.65 -15.81
CA GLY A 92 1.45 22.79 -14.96
C GLY A 92 0.93 22.64 -13.52
N ILE A 93 0.74 21.41 -13.03
CA ILE A 93 0.06 21.15 -11.75
C ILE A 93 0.82 21.73 -10.55
N GLY A 94 2.13 21.91 -10.69
CA GLY A 94 2.99 22.50 -9.65
C GLY A 94 2.65 23.96 -9.30
N THR A 95 1.94 24.68 -10.17
CA THR A 95 1.56 26.09 -9.94
C THR A 95 0.10 26.27 -9.54
N TRP A 96 -0.67 25.18 -9.43
CA TRP A 96 -2.08 25.27 -9.09
C TRP A 96 -2.26 25.72 -7.64
N PRO A 97 -3.31 26.50 -7.33
CA PRO A 97 -3.65 26.85 -5.96
C PRO A 97 -3.93 25.61 -5.11
N ARG A 98 -3.53 25.66 -3.84
CA ARG A 98 -3.67 24.57 -2.86
C ARG A 98 -4.68 24.98 -1.80
N ASP A 99 -5.93 25.08 -2.22
CA ASP A 99 -7.06 25.48 -1.39
C ASP A 99 -8.31 24.67 -1.74
N ALA A 100 -9.31 24.74 -0.87
CA ALA A 100 -10.54 23.96 -0.99
C ALA A 100 -11.30 24.21 -2.31
N GLY A 101 -11.21 25.42 -2.88
CA GLY A 101 -11.87 25.75 -4.14
C GLY A 101 -11.27 25.04 -5.35
N HIS A 102 -10.07 24.47 -5.21
CA HIS A 102 -9.37 23.75 -6.27
C HIS A 102 -9.22 22.26 -5.99
N ARG A 103 -9.68 21.77 -4.82
CA ARG A 103 -9.50 20.39 -4.39
C ARG A 103 -10.04 19.37 -5.41
N ASP A 104 -11.24 19.60 -5.95
CA ASP A 104 -11.85 18.70 -6.93
C ASP A 104 -11.03 18.61 -8.22
N ARG A 105 -10.51 19.74 -8.71
CA ARG A 105 -9.61 19.79 -9.87
C ARG A 105 -8.34 18.95 -9.63
N TRP A 106 -7.76 19.02 -8.43
CA TRP A 106 -6.60 18.20 -8.08
C TRP A 106 -6.96 16.69 -8.07
N LEU A 107 -8.11 16.33 -7.52
CA LEU A 107 -8.57 14.93 -7.47
C LEU A 107 -8.80 14.36 -8.88
N GLU A 108 -9.45 15.13 -9.75
CA GLU A 108 -9.65 14.77 -11.16
C GLU A 108 -8.32 14.58 -11.89
N ALA A 109 -7.36 15.49 -11.67
CA ALA A 109 -6.03 15.38 -12.28
C ALA A 109 -5.29 14.12 -11.81
N LEU A 110 -5.35 13.80 -10.51
CA LEU A 110 -4.73 12.58 -9.98
C LEU A 110 -5.40 11.29 -10.48
N ALA A 111 -6.73 11.31 -10.62
CA ALA A 111 -7.47 10.17 -11.18
C ALA A 111 -7.18 9.97 -12.67
N GLY A 112 -7.07 11.06 -13.44
CA GLY A 112 -6.74 11.04 -14.88
C GLY A 112 -5.27 10.73 -15.16
N HIS A 113 -4.38 11.11 -14.24
CA HIS A 113 -2.93 10.92 -14.34
C HIS A 113 -2.41 10.19 -13.10
N PRO A 114 -2.70 8.88 -12.96
CA PRO A 114 -2.38 8.14 -11.75
C PRO A 114 -0.88 8.17 -11.42
N ALA A 115 0.01 8.30 -12.42
CA ALA A 115 1.45 8.43 -12.21
C ALA A 115 1.85 9.57 -11.23
N LEU A 116 1.01 10.61 -11.14
CA LEU A 116 1.17 11.71 -10.20
C LEU A 116 0.93 11.32 -8.74
N ILE A 117 0.27 10.20 -8.46
CA ILE A 117 -0.04 9.76 -7.10
C ILE A 117 1.23 9.22 -6.43
N GLN A 118 1.50 9.66 -5.19
CA GLN A 118 2.56 9.15 -4.35
C GLN A 118 2.39 7.65 -4.07
N ARG A 119 3.50 6.93 -3.97
CA ARG A 119 3.53 5.48 -3.79
C ARG A 119 4.57 5.04 -2.74
N PRO A 120 4.35 3.89 -2.08
CA PRO A 120 3.09 3.16 -2.01
C PRO A 120 2.06 3.89 -1.12
N ILE A 121 0.78 3.68 -1.41
CA ILE A 121 -0.33 4.00 -0.50
C ILE A 121 -0.83 2.68 0.07
N ILE A 122 -1.00 2.61 1.38
CA ILE A 122 -1.50 1.42 2.06
C ILE A 122 -2.74 1.80 2.85
N THR A 123 -3.78 0.98 2.73
CA THR A 123 -5.08 1.16 3.41
C THR A 123 -5.51 -0.16 4.06
N ALA A 124 -5.91 -0.13 5.32
CA ALA A 124 -6.47 -1.30 6.03
C ALA A 124 -7.98 -1.17 6.24
N ASP A 125 -8.71 -2.29 6.37
CA ASP A 125 -10.16 -2.28 6.60
C ASP A 125 -10.60 -1.57 7.89
N ASP A 126 -9.70 -1.42 8.87
CA ASP A 126 -9.97 -0.73 10.15
C ASP A 126 -9.99 0.82 10.02
N GLY A 127 -9.75 1.34 8.81
CA GLY A 127 -9.70 2.77 8.52
C GLY A 127 -8.28 3.33 8.45
N THR A 128 -7.26 2.60 8.90
CA THR A 128 -5.87 3.06 8.86
C THR A 128 -5.39 3.25 7.43
N ALA A 129 -4.81 4.40 7.11
CA ALA A 129 -4.21 4.66 5.80
C ALA A 129 -2.88 5.38 5.97
N VAL A 130 -1.89 5.02 5.16
CA VAL A 130 -0.54 5.57 5.23
C VAL A 130 0.09 5.71 3.85
N VAL A 131 0.96 6.70 3.71
CA VAL A 131 1.90 6.75 2.58
C VAL A 131 3.17 6.02 3.01
N GLY A 132 3.40 4.81 2.50
CA GLY A 132 4.46 3.89 2.90
C GLY A 132 5.86 4.30 2.43
N ARG A 133 6.26 5.53 2.74
CA ARG A 133 7.57 6.11 2.40
C ARG A 133 8.70 5.60 3.30
N THR A 134 8.36 5.12 4.50
CA THR A 134 9.31 4.60 5.49
C THR A 134 8.82 3.29 6.08
N PRO A 135 9.72 2.44 6.61
CA PRO A 135 9.33 1.18 7.27
C PRO A 135 8.36 1.40 8.44
N GLU A 136 8.51 2.49 9.19
CA GLU A 136 7.66 2.83 10.33
C GLU A 136 6.22 3.11 9.88
N ALA A 137 6.05 3.85 8.78
CA ALA A 137 4.75 4.10 8.20
C ALA A 137 4.08 2.81 7.70
N VAL A 138 4.86 1.87 7.15
CA VAL A 138 4.32 0.57 6.75
C VAL A 138 3.91 -0.24 7.97
N ARG A 139 4.71 -0.27 9.05
CA ARG A 139 4.35 -1.02 10.27
C ARG A 139 3.13 -0.45 10.97
N SER A 140 2.86 0.85 10.89
CA SER A 140 1.69 1.43 11.56
C SER A 140 0.34 1.01 10.96
N VAL A 141 0.33 0.31 9.83
CA VAL A 141 -0.89 -0.28 9.23
C VAL A 141 -1.16 -1.70 9.71
N LEU A 142 -0.22 -2.27 10.47
CA LEU A 142 -0.33 -3.62 11.03
C LEU A 142 -0.99 -3.56 12.42
N PRO A 143 -1.79 -4.58 12.79
CA PRO A 143 -2.44 -4.68 14.09
C PRO A 143 -1.47 -4.94 15.25
#